data_AF-A0AAV6TRL9-F1
#
_entry.id   AF-A0AAV6TRL9-F1
#
_cell.length_a   1.000
_cell.length_b   1.000
_cell.length_c   1.000
_cell.angle_alpha   90.00
_cell.angle_beta   90.00
_cell.angle_gamma   90.00
#
_symmetry.space_group_name_H-M   'P 1'
#
loop_
_entity.id
_entity.type
_entity.pdbx_description
1 polymer ?
#
loop_
_entity_poly.entity_id
_entity_poly.type
_entity_poly.pdbx_seq_one_letter_code
_entity_poly.pdbx_strand_id
1 'polypeptide(L)'
;MCRNEYKNRALQDVGRILSQQIADRLLKVVTINHVCEAVLLDPRFKELGLEVIKMDVITKEKVKAKLVDYHNKMIKCNPNSDQKQPSNSQKKSYWDAFDQNVSTKRPSSSAEANAIIEMDKYLSAPTINRKEDPLT
;
A
#
# COMPACT_ATOMS: atom_id res chain seq x y z
N MET A 1 55.94 -5.87 20.70
CA MET A 1 54.64 -5.21 20.93
C MET A 1 53.94 -4.72 19.65
N CYS A 2 54.63 -4.35 18.57
CA CYS A 2 54.02 -3.73 17.38
C CYS A 2 53.05 -4.60 16.54
N ARG A 3 53.10 -5.94 16.64
CA ARG A 3 52.34 -6.84 15.76
C ARG A 3 50.84 -6.91 16.08
N ASN A 4 50.47 -6.71 17.35
CA ASN A 4 49.07 -6.75 17.79
C ASN A 4 48.34 -5.42 17.52
N GLU A 5 49.04 -4.29 17.61
CA GLU A 5 48.46 -2.98 17.27
C GLU A 5 48.15 -2.85 15.77
N TYR A 6 48.99 -3.44 14.92
CA TYR A 6 48.78 -3.42 13.47
C TYR A 6 47.58 -4.26 13.04
N LYS A 7 47.37 -5.44 13.67
CA LYS A 7 46.19 -6.28 13.47
C LYS A 7 44.90 -5.59 13.94
N ASN A 8 44.96 -4.86 15.05
CA ASN A 8 43.80 -4.13 15.56
C ASN A 8 43.38 -3.00 14.60
N ARG A 9 44.35 -2.23 14.08
CA ARG A 9 44.09 -1.20 13.05
C ARG A 9 43.48 -1.76 11.76
N ALA A 10 44.06 -2.84 11.23
CA ALA A 10 43.52 -3.47 10.01
C ALA A 10 42.09 -3.98 10.21
N LEU A 11 41.76 -4.50 11.39
CA LEU A 11 40.39 -4.95 11.70
C LEU A 11 39.41 -3.78 11.77
N GLN A 12 39.82 -2.66 12.37
CA GLN A 12 38.99 -1.44 12.40
C GLN A 12 38.80 -0.84 11.01
N ASP A 13 39.83 -0.87 10.16
CA ASP A 13 39.72 -0.41 8.77
C ASP A 13 38.76 -1.27 7.96
N VAL A 14 38.81 -2.60 8.10
CA VAL A 14 37.85 -3.50 7.44
C VAL A 14 36.43 -3.23 7.96
N GLY A 15 36.25 -3.10 9.28
CA GLY A 15 34.94 -2.77 9.86
C GLY A 15 34.38 -1.44 9.34
N ARG A 16 35.22 -0.41 9.22
CA ARG A 16 34.86 0.90 8.67
C ARG A 16 34.47 0.82 7.21
N ILE A 17 35.29 0.15 6.38
CA ILE A 17 35.03 -0.02 4.94
C ILE A 17 33.73 -0.80 4.72
N LEU A 18 33.52 -1.88 5.49
CA LEU A 18 32.31 -2.68 5.37
C LEU A 18 31.08 -1.85 5.72
N SER A 19 31.13 -1.11 6.83
CA SER A 19 30.03 -0.24 7.27
C SER A 19 29.72 0.83 6.24
N GLN A 20 30.75 1.42 5.62
CA GLN A 20 30.59 2.43 4.58
C GLN A 20 29.98 1.84 3.30
N GLN A 21 30.42 0.67 2.87
CA GLN A 21 29.85 -0.03 1.70
C GLN A 21 28.40 -0.47 1.93
N ILE A 22 28.07 -0.91 3.15
CA ILE A 22 26.71 -1.24 3.56
C ILE A 22 25.82 0.01 3.47
N ALA A 23 26.27 1.15 4.01
CA ALA A 23 25.54 2.40 3.90
C ALA A 23 25.38 2.84 2.42
N ASP A 24 26.45 2.91 1.65
CA ASP A 24 26.40 3.42 0.27
C ASP A 24 25.49 2.57 -0.63
N ARG A 25 25.49 1.25 -0.46
CA ARG A 25 24.74 0.33 -1.32
C ARG A 25 23.33 0.09 -0.81
N LEU A 26 23.16 -0.23 0.47
CA LEU A 26 21.86 -0.64 1.00
C LEU A 26 20.94 0.55 1.31
N LEU A 27 21.50 1.68 1.73
CA LEU A 27 20.70 2.91 1.94
C LEU A 27 20.11 3.38 0.61
N LYS A 28 20.86 3.23 -0.49
CA LYS A 28 20.39 3.51 -1.85
C LYS A 28 19.26 2.58 -2.28
N VAL A 29 19.25 1.31 -1.85
CA VAL A 29 18.17 0.35 -2.17
C VAL A 29 16.90 0.70 -1.40
N VAL A 30 17.04 1.13 -0.15
CA VAL A 30 15.91 1.57 0.69
C VAL A 30 15.32 2.89 0.18
N THR A 31 16.08 3.74 -0.53
CA THR A 31 15.53 4.94 -1.18
C THR A 31 14.87 4.66 -2.53
N ILE A 32 14.91 3.43 -3.05
CA ILE A 32 14.19 3.06 -4.27
C ILE A 32 12.70 2.97 -3.96
N ASN A 33 11.92 3.87 -4.56
CA ASN A 33 10.46 3.94 -4.40
C ASN A 33 9.76 2.57 -4.55
N HIS A 34 10.22 1.71 -5.48
CA HIS A 34 9.62 0.39 -5.70
C HIS A 34 9.81 -0.57 -4.53
N VAL A 35 10.94 -0.51 -3.83
CA VAL A 35 11.18 -1.34 -2.64
C VAL A 35 10.27 -0.87 -1.51
N CYS A 36 10.18 0.45 -1.32
CA CYS A 36 9.25 1.05 -0.36
C CYS A 36 7.79 0.66 -0.64
N GLU A 37 7.35 0.78 -1.90
CA GLU A 37 6.01 0.37 -2.33
C GLU A 37 5.76 -1.13 -2.09
N ALA A 38 6.71 -1.99 -2.46
CA ALA A 38 6.59 -3.43 -2.26
C ALA A 38 6.51 -3.80 -0.76
N VAL A 39 7.33 -3.16 0.08
CA VAL A 39 7.29 -3.34 1.53
C VAL A 39 5.97 -2.83 2.12
N LEU A 40 5.41 -1.73 1.60
CA LEU A 40 4.11 -1.23 2.03
C LEU A 40 2.99 -2.21 1.73
N LEU A 41 3.01 -2.74 0.50
CA LEU A 41 1.93 -3.55 -0.06
C LEU A 41 2.00 -5.02 0.38
N ASP A 42 3.09 -5.43 1.04
CA ASP A 42 3.17 -6.74 1.69
C ASP A 42 2.53 -6.66 3.09
N PRO A 43 1.39 -7.37 3.33
CA PRO A 43 0.71 -7.35 4.62
C PRO A 43 1.57 -7.83 5.79
N ARG A 44 2.65 -8.56 5.54
CA ARG A 44 3.58 -9.10 6.54
C ARG A 44 4.63 -8.08 6.96
N PHE A 45 4.89 -7.06 6.13
CA PHE A 45 5.95 -6.07 6.36
C PHE A 45 5.44 -4.63 6.51
N LYS A 46 4.13 -4.38 6.36
CA LYS A 46 3.58 -3.02 6.44
C LYS A 46 3.96 -2.24 7.72
N GLU A 47 4.01 -2.87 8.89
CA GLU A 47 4.43 -2.20 10.14
C GLU A 47 5.95 -1.96 10.18
N LEU A 48 6.73 -2.98 9.80
CA LEU A 48 8.20 -2.91 9.80
C LEU A 48 8.71 -1.87 8.79
N GLY A 49 8.05 -1.77 7.64
CA GLY A 49 8.32 -0.75 6.64
C GLY A 49 8.02 0.65 7.15
N LEU A 50 6.92 0.83 7.89
CA LEU A 50 6.56 2.13 8.47
C LEU A 50 7.60 2.62 9.49
N GLU A 51 8.13 1.71 10.31
CA GLU A 51 9.06 2.06 11.38
C GLU A 51 10.52 2.19 10.90
N VAL A 52 11.04 1.19 10.17
CA VAL A 52 12.46 1.10 9.80
C VAL A 52 12.81 2.01 8.63
N ILE A 53 11.91 2.11 7.63
CA ILE A 53 12.15 2.86 6.41
C ILE A 53 11.68 4.31 6.55
N LYS A 54 11.05 4.68 7.68
CA LYS A 54 10.30 5.93 7.83
C LYS A 54 9.49 6.18 6.57
N MET A 55 8.70 5.17 6.18
CA MET A 55 7.94 5.19 4.93
C MET A 55 7.23 6.51 4.79
N ASP A 56 7.76 7.30 3.87
CA ASP A 56 7.45 8.71 3.74
C ASP A 56 5.97 8.85 3.39
N VAL A 57 5.36 9.96 3.83
CA VAL A 57 4.05 10.42 3.37
C VAL A 57 3.96 10.30 1.84
N ILE A 58 5.08 10.62 1.17
CA ILE A 58 5.27 10.50 -0.27
C ILE A 58 4.99 9.08 -0.81
N THR A 59 5.40 8.01 -0.11
CA THR A 59 5.17 6.64 -0.61
C THR A 59 3.70 6.25 -0.49
N LYS A 60 3.04 6.63 0.61
CA LYS A 60 1.60 6.41 0.79
C LYS A 60 0.80 7.16 -0.26
N GLU A 61 1.15 8.41 -0.53
CA GLU A 61 0.49 9.22 -1.56
C GLU A 61 0.68 8.64 -2.97
N LYS A 62 1.88 8.15 -3.30
CA LYS A 62 2.15 7.49 -4.59
C LYS A 62 1.31 6.23 -4.78
N VAL A 63 1.19 5.39 -3.74
CA VAL A 63 0.33 4.20 -3.78
C VAL A 63 -1.14 4.59 -3.90
N LYS A 64 -1.59 5.62 -3.17
CA LYS A 64 -2.95 6.16 -3.31
C LYS A 64 -3.22 6.65 -4.74
N ALA A 65 -2.32 7.41 -5.34
CA ALA A 65 -2.46 7.89 -6.71
C ALA A 65 -2.60 6.74 -7.73
N LYS A 66 -1.79 5.68 -7.58
CA LYS A 66 -1.91 4.46 -8.41
C LYS A 66 -3.25 3.75 -8.24
N LEU A 67 -3.78 3.73 -7.02
CA LEU A 67 -5.08 3.12 -6.71
C LEU A 67 -6.24 3.94 -7.30
N VAL A 68 -6.15 5.28 -7.28
CA VAL A 68 -7.10 6.18 -7.96
C VAL A 68 -7.08 5.95 -9.47
N ASP A 69 -5.89 5.86 -10.07
CA ASP A 69 -5.75 5.56 -11.49
C ASP A 69 -6.34 4.19 -11.85
N TYR A 70 -6.15 3.19 -11.00
CA TYR A 70 -6.74 1.87 -11.17
C TYR A 70 -8.29 1.92 -11.16
N HIS A 71 -8.88 2.60 -10.18
CA HIS A 71 -10.33 2.80 -10.09
C HIS A 71 -10.87 3.56 -11.30
N ASN A 72 -10.19 4.63 -11.73
CA ASN A 72 -10.57 5.39 -12.91
C ASN A 72 -10.50 4.55 -14.19
N LYS A 73 -9.56 3.62 -14.31
CA LYS A 73 -9.48 2.66 -15.43
C LYS A 73 -10.60 1.62 -15.36
N MET A 74 -10.90 1.08 -14.17
CA MET A 74 -12.02 0.15 -13.99
C MET A 74 -13.37 0.77 -14.35
N ILE A 75 -13.62 2.02 -13.94
CA ILE A 75 -14.86 2.75 -14.28
C ILE A 75 -14.98 2.93 -15.80
N LYS A 76 -13.86 3.18 -16.51
CA LYS A 76 -13.85 3.33 -17.98
C LYS A 76 -14.05 2.01 -18.73
N CYS A 77 -13.60 0.88 -18.17
CA CYS A 77 -13.74 -0.44 -18.78
C CYS A 77 -15.09 -1.11 -18.50
N ASN A 78 -15.86 -0.62 -17.53
CA ASN A 78 -17.18 -1.17 -17.22
C ASN A 78 -18.23 -0.05 -17.13
N PRO A 79 -18.70 0.48 -18.28
CA PRO A 79 -19.79 1.46 -18.29
C PRO A 79 -21.13 0.87 -17.81
N ASN A 80 -21.22 -0.44 -17.51
CA ASN A 80 -22.45 -1.17 -17.19
C ASN A 80 -22.37 -1.95 -15.87
N SER A 81 -21.79 -1.39 -14.81
CA SER A 81 -22.16 -1.80 -13.45
C SER A 81 -23.16 -0.83 -12.83
N ASP A 82 -24.05 -0.28 -13.65
CA ASP A 82 -25.37 0.08 -13.14
C ASP A 82 -26.05 -1.24 -12.76
N GLN A 83 -26.23 -1.39 -11.45
CA GLN A 83 -27.19 -2.24 -10.77
C GLN A 83 -28.06 -3.05 -11.75
N LYS A 84 -27.81 -4.35 -11.84
CA LYS A 84 -28.72 -5.32 -12.46
C LYS A 84 -30.11 -5.11 -11.86
N GLN A 85 -30.95 -4.37 -12.54
CA GLN A 85 -32.34 -4.19 -12.18
C GLN A 85 -33.03 -5.53 -12.43
N PRO A 86 -33.54 -6.24 -11.39
CA PRO A 86 -34.36 -7.39 -11.65
C PRO A 86 -35.63 -6.89 -12.34
N SER A 87 -35.81 -7.24 -13.60
CA SER A 87 -37.07 -7.05 -14.32
C SER A 87 -38.11 -8.01 -13.73
N ASN A 88 -38.67 -7.66 -12.58
CA ASN A 88 -39.87 -8.29 -12.08
C ASN A 88 -40.96 -7.23 -11.93
N SER A 89 -41.97 -7.37 -12.78
CA SER A 89 -43.24 -6.67 -12.78
C SER A 89 -44.04 -7.01 -11.52
N GLN A 90 -43.59 -6.55 -10.36
CA GLN A 90 -44.31 -6.65 -9.09
C GLN A 90 -44.49 -5.25 -8.50
N LYS A 91 -45.66 -5.01 -7.93
CA LYS A 91 -46.16 -3.72 -7.43
C LYS A 91 -45.07 -2.96 -6.66
N LYS A 92 -44.71 -1.77 -7.17
CA LYS A 92 -43.72 -0.87 -6.55
C LYS A 92 -44.09 -0.62 -5.09
N SER A 93 -43.27 -1.13 -4.18
CA SER A 93 -43.32 -0.85 -2.75
C SER A 93 -42.93 0.60 -2.50
N TYR A 94 -43.45 1.21 -1.42
CA TYR A 94 -42.97 2.52 -0.96
C TYR A 94 -41.45 2.52 -0.72
N TRP A 95 -40.92 1.38 -0.28
CA TRP A 95 -39.48 1.17 -0.09
C TRP A 95 -38.71 1.21 -1.41
N ASP A 96 -39.27 0.76 -2.53
CA ASP A 96 -38.59 0.82 -3.83
C ASP A 96 -38.42 2.26 -4.30
N ALA A 97 -39.44 3.11 -4.07
CA ALA A 97 -39.38 4.52 -4.41
C ALA A 97 -38.40 5.28 -3.51
N PHE A 98 -38.32 4.91 -2.22
CA PHE A 98 -37.35 5.45 -1.28
C PHE A 98 -35.92 5.06 -1.68
N ASP A 99 -35.68 3.77 -1.92
CA ASP A 99 -34.36 3.27 -2.31
C ASP A 99 -33.90 3.83 -3.65
N GLN A 100 -34.83 3.99 -4.61
CA GLN A 100 -34.54 4.65 -5.87
C GLN A 100 -34.08 6.10 -5.65
N ASN A 101 -34.76 6.86 -4.79
CA ASN A 101 -34.45 8.27 -4.51
C ASN A 101 -33.15 8.43 -3.68
N VAL A 102 -32.85 7.46 -2.82
CA VAL A 102 -31.57 7.38 -2.10
C VAL A 102 -30.42 7.04 -3.05
N SER A 103 -30.65 6.12 -4.00
CA SER A 103 -29.64 5.74 -4.99
C SER A 103 -29.27 6.90 -5.91
N THR A 104 -30.23 7.73 -6.34
CA THR A 104 -29.95 8.94 -7.14
C THR A 104 -29.25 10.05 -6.35
N LYS A 105 -29.39 10.08 -5.02
CA LYS A 105 -28.81 11.11 -4.14
C LYS A 105 -27.47 10.70 -3.53
N ARG A 106 -27.08 9.43 -3.60
CA ARG A 106 -25.73 9.03 -3.21
C ARG A 106 -24.76 9.61 -4.24
N PRO A 107 -23.81 10.48 -3.83
CA PRO A 107 -22.72 10.81 -4.73
C PRO A 107 -22.03 9.48 -5.09
N SER A 108 -21.90 9.19 -6.38
CA SER A 108 -21.04 8.11 -6.84
C SER A 108 -19.69 8.31 -6.14
N SER A 109 -19.32 7.40 -5.25
CA SER A 109 -18.10 7.52 -4.45
C SER A 109 -16.94 7.85 -5.40
N SER A 110 -16.27 8.99 -5.21
CA SER A 110 -15.17 9.36 -6.10
C SER A 110 -14.09 8.27 -6.03
N ALA A 111 -13.40 8.03 -7.15
CA ALA A 111 -12.29 7.09 -7.19
C ALA A 111 -11.23 7.38 -6.10
N GLU A 112 -11.07 8.66 -5.77
CA GLU A 112 -10.24 9.14 -4.67
C GLU A 112 -10.76 8.73 -3.29
N ALA A 113 -12.05 8.92 -3.02
CA ALA A 113 -12.65 8.48 -1.75
C ALA A 113 -12.52 6.97 -1.56
N ASN A 114 -12.75 6.19 -2.61
CA ASN A 114 -12.58 4.73 -2.56
C ASN A 114 -11.14 4.32 -2.30
N ALA A 115 -10.18 4.94 -3.00
CA ALA A 115 -8.77 4.68 -2.79
C ALA A 115 -8.30 5.03 -1.37
N ILE A 116 -8.81 6.13 -0.79
CA ILE A 116 -8.51 6.52 0.60
C ILE A 116 -9.06 5.47 1.57
N ILE A 117 -10.34 5.11 1.44
CA ILE A 117 -11.00 4.15 2.33
C ILE A 117 -10.30 2.79 2.27
N GLU A 118 -9.94 2.32 1.08
CA GLU A 118 -9.26 1.04 0.90
C GLU A 118 -7.84 1.06 1.50
N MET A 119 -7.07 2.13 1.27
CA MET A 119 -5.75 2.28 1.86
C MET A 119 -5.79 2.33 3.39
N ASP A 120 -6.75 3.06 3.96
CA ASP A 120 -6.91 3.14 5.41
C ASP A 120 -7.38 1.80 6.00
N LYS A 121 -8.25 1.07 5.30
CA LYS A 121 -8.64 -0.30 5.66
C LYS A 121 -7.44 -1.25 5.64
N TYR A 122 -6.58 -1.16 4.63
CA TYR A 122 -5.38 -1.99 4.53
C TYR A 122 -4.38 -1.70 5.66
N LEU A 123 -4.15 -0.42 5.96
CA LEU A 123 -3.24 0.01 7.03
C LEU A 123 -3.76 -0.34 8.43
N SER A 124 -5.08 -0.33 8.64
CA SER A 124 -5.70 -0.69 9.92
C SER A 124 -5.87 -2.20 10.15
N ALA A 125 -5.83 -3.01 9.09
CA ALA A 125 -5.85 -4.46 9.23
C ALA A 125 -4.63 -4.94 10.06
N PRO A 126 -4.72 -6.07 10.78
CA PRO A 126 -3.56 -6.64 11.46
C PRO A 126 -2.49 -7.11 10.46
N THR A 127 -1.26 -7.21 10.95
CA THR A 127 -0.10 -7.73 10.23
C THR A 127 -0.18 -9.26 10.18
N ILE A 128 0.09 -9.85 9.02
CA ILE A 128 0.08 -11.30 8.83
C ILE A 128 1.42 -11.90 9.30
N ASN A 129 1.42 -13.15 9.77
CA ASN A 129 2.66 -13.82 10.15
C ASN A 129 3.58 -13.97 8.94
N ARG A 130 4.90 -13.80 9.12
CA ARG A 130 5.88 -13.96 8.04
C ARG A 130 5.89 -15.34 7.39
N LYS A 131 5.41 -16.37 8.10
CA LYS A 131 5.34 -17.75 7.61
C LYS A 131 4.05 -18.08 6.86
N GLU A 132 3.06 -17.19 6.91
CA GLU A 132 1.79 -17.37 6.23
C GLU A 132 1.86 -16.83 4.81
N ASP A 133 1.02 -17.39 3.93
CA ASP A 133 0.88 -16.93 2.56
C ASP A 133 0.06 -15.62 2.57
N PRO A 134 0.60 -14.50 2.03
CA PRO A 134 -0.12 -13.22 2.01
C PRO A 134 -1.29 -13.18 1.01
N LEU A 135 -1.48 -14.21 0.16
CA LEU A 135 -2.51 -14.26 -0.88
C LEU A 135 -3.62 -15.31 -0.63
N THR A 136 -3.57 -16.04 0.49
CA THR A 136 -4.60 -17.02 0.86
C THR A 136 -5.88 -16.40 1.42
#